data_AF-A0AAW0EHY2-F1
#
_entry.id   AF-A0AAW0EHY2-F1
#
_cell.length_a   1.000
_cell.length_b   1.000
_cell.length_c   1.000
_cell.angle_alpha   90.00
_cell.angle_beta   90.00
_cell.angle_gamma   90.00
#
_symmetry.space_group_name_H-M   'P 1'
#
loop_
_entity.id
_entity.type
_entity.pdbx_description
1 polymer ?
#
loop_
_entity_poly.entity_id
_entity_poly.type
_entity_poly.pdbx_seq_one_letter_code
_entity_poly.pdbx_strand_id
1 'polypeptide(L)'
;MNNTQLLQELQLIKFGLLPDEILAFLGDTSSDWIELLDGYCEDPSLAAVSWPSTPPHVQIKFSKSSNLDIWFEVQFSWPQNAMMPSVSVKGDTLARGDQERWQEIIQTKLKEVTASDTDVPVYELFCLHLLPLLHDEMLNPQNYPAPTTADCTIASSAPTKFHALFTSHHLISPKKRRSLQQWSNSLNIAGFAKVGYPGVIYAQGEQGNVEEFVENVKAMQWLALRLRFLEPLPEGRGGNADAQGWIELEKVGAAVERMRQLGLENWIVEMGIGSRTS
;
A
#
# COMPACT_ATOMS: atom_id res chain seq x y z
N MET A 1 16.00 15.51 7.43
CA MET A 1 14.58 15.29 7.13
C MET A 1 13.79 16.47 7.67
N ASN A 2 13.05 17.24 6.86
CA ASN A 2 12.24 18.32 7.42
C ASN A 2 10.85 17.82 7.84
N ASN A 3 10.10 18.65 8.58
CA ASN A 3 8.80 18.30 9.14
C ASN A 3 7.83 17.79 8.07
N THR A 4 7.78 18.46 6.92
CA THR A 4 6.94 18.07 5.79
C THR A 4 7.36 16.74 5.17
N GLN A 5 8.65 16.49 5.06
CA GLN A 5 9.22 15.22 4.57
C GLN A 5 8.84 14.06 5.50
N LEU A 6 8.77 14.28 6.81
CA LEU A 6 8.26 13.29 7.76
C LEU A 6 6.80 12.93 7.52
N LEU A 7 5.92 13.91 7.34
CA LEU A 7 4.52 13.62 7.01
C LEU A 7 4.37 12.91 5.66
N GLN A 8 5.18 13.29 4.68
CA GLN A 8 5.24 12.62 3.39
C GLN A 8 5.63 11.15 3.52
N GLU A 9 6.66 10.85 4.32
CA GLU A 9 7.14 9.49 4.58
C GLU A 9 6.09 8.64 5.30
N LEU A 10 5.48 9.18 6.37
CA LEU A 10 4.42 8.48 7.10
C LEU A 10 3.19 8.22 6.22
N GLN A 11 2.82 9.19 5.37
CA GLN A 11 1.74 9.04 4.39
C GLN A 11 2.05 7.94 3.37
N LEU A 12 3.27 7.92 2.86
CA LEU A 12 3.74 6.91 1.91
C LEU A 12 3.71 5.52 2.51
N ILE A 13 4.17 5.38 3.76
CA ILE A 13 4.11 4.12 4.50
C ILE A 13 2.64 3.71 4.65
N LYS A 14 1.77 4.59 5.17
CA LYS A 14 0.33 4.31 5.36
C LYS A 14 -0.33 3.79 4.08
N PHE A 15 -0.06 4.40 2.92
CA PHE A 15 -0.62 3.95 1.65
C PHE A 15 0.14 2.78 0.99
N GLY A 16 1.35 2.50 1.48
CA GLY A 16 2.17 1.35 1.09
C GLY A 16 1.74 0.06 1.76
N LEU A 17 1.24 0.14 3.00
CA LEU A 17 0.89 -1.03 3.83
C LEU A 17 -0.27 -1.85 3.27
N LEU A 18 -0.15 -3.18 3.23
CA LEU A 18 -1.20 -4.14 2.84
C LEU A 18 -2.33 -4.22 3.90
N PRO A 19 -3.51 -4.80 3.57
CA PRO A 19 -4.64 -4.90 4.52
C PRO A 19 -4.31 -5.61 5.83
N ASP A 20 -3.35 -6.55 5.79
CA ASP A 20 -2.85 -7.28 6.94
C ASP A 20 -1.67 -6.57 7.63
N GLU A 21 -1.27 -5.39 7.18
CA GLU A 21 -0.20 -4.58 7.77
C GLU A 21 -0.78 -3.31 8.41
N ILE A 22 -0.30 -2.97 9.60
CA ILE A 22 -0.84 -1.89 10.42
C ILE A 22 0.28 -0.95 10.81
N LEU A 23 0.11 0.33 10.46
CA LEU A 23 0.88 1.44 11.02
C LEU A 23 0.16 1.92 12.28
N ALA A 24 0.82 1.84 13.44
CA ALA A 24 0.28 2.36 14.68
C ALA A 24 1.26 3.33 15.34
N PHE A 25 0.72 4.43 15.86
CA PHE A 25 1.48 5.41 16.63
C PHE A 25 1.54 4.99 18.11
N LEU A 26 2.69 5.22 18.73
CA LEU A 26 2.98 4.91 20.12
C LEU A 26 3.21 6.19 20.93
N GLY A 27 2.88 6.13 22.22
CA GLY A 27 3.07 7.22 23.17
C GLY A 27 1.87 8.17 23.30
N ASP A 28 2.04 9.16 24.16
CA ASP A 28 0.94 10.04 24.62
C ASP A 28 0.43 10.98 23.53
N THR A 29 1.26 11.32 22.54
CA THR A 29 0.87 12.17 21.38
C THR A 29 0.41 11.36 20.18
N SER A 30 0.06 10.08 20.35
CA SER A 30 -0.33 9.20 19.25
C SER A 30 -1.58 9.70 18.51
N SER A 31 -2.60 10.15 19.24
CA SER A 31 -3.82 10.74 18.67
C SER A 31 -3.52 12.00 17.84
N ASP A 32 -2.69 12.90 18.36
CA ASP A 32 -2.31 14.13 17.65
C ASP A 32 -1.59 13.83 16.33
N TRP A 33 -0.74 12.80 16.30
CA TRP A 33 -0.05 12.36 15.08
C TRP A 33 -0.99 11.72 14.06
N ILE A 34 -1.99 10.96 14.52
CA ILE A 34 -3.01 10.36 13.64
C ILE A 34 -3.84 11.46 12.99
N GLU A 35 -4.35 12.42 13.78
CA GLU A 35 -5.14 13.55 13.28
C GLU A 35 -4.34 14.41 12.28
N LEU A 36 -3.07 14.69 12.59
CA LEU A 36 -2.19 15.44 11.70
C LEU A 36 -1.94 14.69 10.38
N LEU A 37 -1.68 13.37 10.44
CA LEU A 37 -1.44 12.56 9.25
C LEU A 37 -2.69 12.44 8.38
N ASP A 38 -3.87 12.28 8.99
CA ASP A 38 -5.14 12.18 8.29
C ASP A 38 -5.50 13.51 7.61
N GLY A 39 -5.35 14.63 8.32
CA GLY A 39 -5.51 15.96 7.74
C GLY A 39 -4.56 16.20 6.56
N TYR A 40 -3.30 15.78 6.67
CA TYR A 40 -2.32 15.84 5.57
C TYR A 40 -2.72 14.96 4.37
N CYS A 41 -3.36 13.82 4.61
CA CYS A 41 -3.86 12.94 3.57
C CYS A 41 -5.05 13.52 2.81
N GLU A 42 -5.90 14.30 3.47
CA GLU A 42 -7.03 14.98 2.84
C GLU A 42 -6.58 16.20 2.04
N ASP A 43 -5.73 17.03 2.65
CA ASP A 43 -5.20 18.23 2.02
C ASP A 43 -3.79 18.55 2.56
N PRO A 44 -2.73 18.33 1.75
CA PRO A 44 -1.36 18.62 2.14
C PRO A 44 -1.10 20.09 2.52
N SER A 45 -1.97 21.03 2.11
CA SER A 45 -1.87 22.45 2.48
C SER A 45 -2.33 22.76 3.91
N LEU A 46 -3.08 21.85 4.54
CA LEU A 46 -3.60 22.00 5.91
C LEU A 46 -2.60 21.57 7.00
N ALA A 47 -1.41 21.07 6.63
CA ALA A 47 -0.37 20.57 7.56
C ALA A 47 0.26 21.64 8.48
N ALA A 48 -0.18 22.89 8.38
CA ALA A 48 0.47 24.05 8.99
C ALA A 48 -0.08 24.44 10.39
N VAL A 49 -1.07 23.71 10.94
CA VAL A 49 -1.89 24.26 12.04
C VAL A 49 -1.32 23.96 13.45
N SER A 50 -0.76 22.78 13.71
CA SER A 50 -0.15 22.47 15.02
C SER A 50 0.65 21.16 14.99
N TRP A 51 1.92 21.21 15.41
CA TRP A 51 2.78 20.03 15.50
C TRP A 51 2.72 19.41 16.90
N PRO A 52 2.69 18.08 17.03
CA PRO A 52 2.81 17.41 18.32
C PRO A 52 4.10 17.78 19.04
N SER A 53 4.06 17.78 20.38
CA SER A 53 5.18 18.19 21.23
C SER A 53 6.36 17.20 21.22
N THR A 54 6.10 15.94 20.88
CA THR A 54 7.10 14.86 20.80
C THR A 54 7.17 14.27 19.40
N PRO A 55 8.36 13.77 18.98
CA PRO A 55 8.51 13.16 17.66
C PRO A 55 7.69 11.86 17.62
N PRO A 56 7.25 11.42 16.42
CA PRO A 56 6.45 10.22 16.35
C PRO A 56 7.30 9.00 16.73
N HIS A 57 6.67 8.08 17.42
CA HIS A 57 7.16 6.72 17.57
C HIS A 57 6.11 5.83 16.90
N VAL A 58 6.49 5.08 15.87
CA VAL A 58 5.56 4.23 15.13
C VAL A 58 5.99 2.78 15.18
N GLN A 59 5.00 1.90 15.18
CA GLN A 59 5.19 0.47 14.94
C GLN A 59 4.51 0.08 13.63
N ILE A 60 5.19 -0.74 12.85
CA ILE A 60 4.64 -1.40 11.65
C ILE A 60 4.58 -2.88 11.97
N LYS A 61 3.36 -3.41 12.07
CA LYS A 61 3.10 -4.79 12.49
C LYS A 61 2.12 -5.46 11.56
N PHE A 62 2.14 -6.78 11.55
CA PHE A 62 1.08 -7.54 10.90
C PHE A 62 -0.15 -7.67 11.81
N SER A 63 -1.31 -7.79 11.19
CA SER A 63 -2.58 -8.08 11.84
C SER A 63 -2.51 -9.46 12.47
N LYS A 64 -3.31 -9.69 13.53
CA LYS A 64 -3.34 -10.94 14.31
C LYS A 64 -3.65 -12.18 13.48
N SER A 65 -4.17 -12.02 12.26
CA SER A 65 -4.44 -13.12 11.31
C SER A 65 -3.17 -13.74 10.70
N SER A 66 -2.02 -13.08 10.78
CA SER A 66 -0.79 -13.46 10.08
C SER A 66 0.05 -14.55 10.76
N ASN A 67 -0.25 -14.96 12.00
CA ASN A 67 0.59 -15.82 12.86
C ASN A 67 2.05 -15.33 13.05
N LEU A 68 2.40 -14.16 12.52
CA LEU A 68 3.69 -13.54 12.71
C LEU A 68 3.68 -12.72 13.99
N ASP A 69 4.68 -12.98 14.79
CA ASP A 69 4.95 -12.26 16.02
C ASP A 69 6.24 -11.45 15.87
N ILE A 70 6.29 -10.68 14.78
CA ILE A 70 7.39 -9.79 14.41
C ILE A 70 6.81 -8.45 13.98
N TRP A 71 7.35 -7.36 14.54
CA TRP A 71 7.04 -6.00 14.11
C TRP A 71 8.28 -5.12 14.13
N PHE A 72 8.21 -4.01 13.42
CA PHE A 72 9.26 -3.01 13.39
C PHE A 72 8.84 -1.77 14.15
N GLU A 73 9.71 -1.26 15.02
CA GLU A 73 9.55 0.02 15.71
C GLU A 73 10.50 1.06 15.13
N VAL A 74 9.96 2.25 14.88
CA VAL A 74 10.67 3.40 14.32
C VAL A 74 10.51 4.57 15.26
N GLN A 75 11.64 4.99 15.83
CA GLN A 75 11.68 6.15 16.72
C GLN A 75 12.38 7.31 16.00
N PHE A 76 11.63 8.39 15.80
CA PHE A 76 12.13 9.62 15.22
C PHE A 76 12.70 10.54 16.33
N SER A 77 13.68 11.39 15.99
CA SER A 77 14.35 12.29 16.95
C SER A 77 14.36 13.74 16.48
N TRP A 78 14.26 14.68 17.43
CA TRP A 78 14.48 16.11 17.21
C TRP A 78 15.93 16.53 17.57
N PRO A 79 16.53 17.53 16.91
CA PRO A 79 16.08 18.21 15.71
C PRO A 79 16.29 17.33 14.47
N GLN A 80 15.35 17.42 13.55
CA GLN A 80 15.15 16.52 12.40
C GLN A 80 16.25 16.63 11.31
N ASN A 81 17.29 17.43 11.57
CA ASN A 81 18.23 17.94 10.57
C ASN A 81 19.47 17.07 10.29
N ALA A 82 19.61 15.85 10.84
CA ALA A 82 20.83 15.08 10.54
C ALA A 82 20.78 13.55 10.70
N MET A 83 19.73 12.95 11.25
CA MET A 83 19.78 11.51 11.57
C MET A 83 18.57 10.76 11.05
N MET A 84 18.84 9.63 10.39
CA MET A 84 17.86 8.60 10.11
C MET A 84 17.20 8.15 11.42
N PRO A 85 15.90 7.84 11.42
CA PRO A 85 15.24 7.34 12.61
C PRO A 85 15.87 6.01 13.04
N SER A 86 15.85 5.75 14.35
CA SER A 86 16.29 4.45 14.85
C SER A 86 15.22 3.41 14.55
N VAL A 87 15.59 2.37 13.81
CA VAL A 87 14.72 1.25 13.45
C VAL A 87 15.15 0.01 14.22
N SER A 88 14.20 -0.66 14.86
CA SER A 88 14.42 -1.90 15.59
C SER A 88 13.35 -2.94 15.28
N VAL A 89 13.74 -4.21 15.36
CA VAL A 89 12.82 -5.34 15.26
C VAL A 89 12.40 -5.81 16.66
N LYS A 90 11.14 -6.19 16.81
CA LYS A 90 10.51 -6.67 18.03
C LYS A 90 9.62 -7.89 17.72
N GLY A 91 9.31 -8.67 18.73
CA GLY A 91 8.44 -9.83 18.66
C GLY A 91 8.22 -10.42 20.06
N ASP A 92 7.02 -10.87 20.41
CA ASP A 92 6.75 -11.43 21.74
C ASP A 92 7.45 -12.80 21.92
N THR A 93 7.67 -13.53 20.83
CA THR A 93 8.28 -14.87 20.76
C THR A 93 9.52 -14.93 19.86
N LEU A 94 10.02 -13.77 19.40
CA LEU A 94 11.18 -13.71 18.51
C LEU A 94 12.43 -14.25 19.20
N ALA A 95 12.98 -15.34 18.65
CA ALA A 95 14.21 -15.92 19.18
C ALA A 95 15.37 -14.92 19.04
N ARG A 96 16.28 -14.92 20.02
CA ARG A 96 17.43 -13.99 20.03
C ARG A 96 18.25 -14.05 18.73
N GLY A 97 18.43 -15.24 18.16
CA GLY A 97 19.15 -15.41 16.88
C GLY A 97 18.44 -14.73 15.70
N ASP A 98 17.11 -14.83 15.64
CA ASP A 98 16.31 -14.18 14.61
C ASP A 98 16.27 -12.66 14.80
N GLN A 99 16.22 -12.19 16.05
CA GLN A 99 16.33 -10.77 16.38
C GLN A 99 17.67 -10.18 15.91
N GLU A 100 18.78 -10.86 16.20
CA GLU A 100 20.13 -10.43 15.77
C GLU A 100 20.22 -10.40 14.24
N ARG A 101 19.72 -11.44 13.56
CA ARG A 101 19.65 -11.53 12.09
C ARG A 101 18.83 -10.38 11.48
N TRP A 102 17.61 -10.15 11.97
CA TRP A 102 16.75 -9.07 11.46
C TRP A 102 17.34 -7.69 11.74
N GLN A 103 17.99 -7.50 12.88
CA GLN A 103 18.67 -6.25 13.18
C GLN A 103 19.85 -5.99 12.22
N GLU A 104 20.58 -7.02 11.80
CA GLU A 104 21.64 -6.93 10.78
C GLU A 104 21.06 -6.59 9.39
N ILE A 105 19.95 -7.22 9.01
CA ILE A 105 19.21 -6.89 7.77
C ILE A 105 18.80 -5.42 7.77
N ILE A 106 18.17 -4.94 8.87
CA ILE A 106 17.77 -3.55 9.03
C ILE A 106 18.97 -2.62 8.86
N GLN A 107 20.08 -2.88 9.55
CA GLN A 107 21.27 -2.03 9.44
C GLN A 107 21.86 -2.00 8.03
N THR A 108 21.83 -3.13 7.34
CA THR A 108 22.32 -3.24 5.96
C THR A 108 21.44 -2.44 5.00
N LYS A 109 20.13 -2.65 5.05
CA LYS A 109 19.16 -1.92 4.21
C LYS A 109 19.10 -0.44 4.54
N LEU A 110 19.21 -0.07 5.81
CA LEU A 110 19.32 1.33 6.22
C LEU A 110 20.53 2.02 5.58
N LYS A 111 21.69 1.35 5.51
CA LYS A 111 22.89 1.89 4.84
C LYS A 111 22.71 2.01 3.34
N GLU A 112 22.12 1.01 2.69
CA GLU A 112 21.81 1.04 1.25
C GLU A 112 20.90 2.22 0.91
N VAL A 113 19.82 2.39 1.67
CA VAL A 113 18.83 3.46 1.46
C VAL A 113 19.36 4.84 1.86
N THR A 114 20.25 4.93 2.84
CA THR A 114 20.92 6.20 3.16
C THR A 114 21.95 6.58 2.09
N ALA A 115 22.49 5.58 1.38
CA ALA A 115 23.40 5.81 0.26
C ALA A 115 22.66 6.09 -1.06
N SER A 116 21.38 5.72 -1.17
CA SER A 116 20.53 6.18 -2.26
C SER A 116 20.13 7.63 -2.00
N ASP A 117 20.21 8.48 -3.03
CA ASP A 117 19.80 9.90 -2.98
C ASP A 117 18.27 10.00 -3.03
N THR A 118 17.60 9.31 -2.10
CA THR A 118 16.15 9.19 -2.03
C THR A 118 15.58 10.21 -1.05
N ASP A 119 14.50 10.88 -1.47
CA ASP A 119 13.78 11.82 -0.60
C ASP A 119 12.87 11.10 0.42
N VAL A 120 12.71 9.78 0.29
CA VAL A 120 11.76 8.97 1.08
C VAL A 120 12.39 7.69 1.66
N PRO A 121 13.52 7.81 2.40
CA PRO A 121 14.29 6.67 2.86
C PRO A 121 13.54 5.75 3.84
N VAL A 122 12.61 6.25 4.66
CA VAL A 122 11.87 5.41 5.62
C VAL A 122 10.86 4.54 4.88
N TYR A 123 10.11 5.13 3.94
CA TYR A 123 9.20 4.41 3.06
C TYR A 123 9.94 3.34 2.23
N GLU A 124 11.08 3.69 1.63
CA GLU A 124 11.88 2.76 0.84
C GLU A 124 12.36 1.59 1.70
N LEU A 125 12.90 1.87 2.89
CA LEU A 125 13.30 0.85 3.84
C LEU A 125 12.16 -0.13 4.16
N PHE A 126 10.98 0.37 4.54
CA PHE A 126 9.89 -0.52 4.96
C PHE A 126 9.22 -1.20 3.80
N CYS A 127 8.67 -0.41 2.88
CA CYS A 127 7.80 -0.96 1.86
C CYS A 127 8.62 -1.70 0.81
N LEU A 128 9.81 -1.24 0.42
CA LEU A 128 10.59 -1.87 -0.66
C LEU A 128 11.59 -2.93 -0.18
N HIS A 129 11.93 -2.96 1.12
CA HIS A 129 12.89 -3.93 1.64
C HIS A 129 12.34 -4.79 2.79
N LEU A 130 11.99 -4.20 3.93
CA LEU A 130 11.71 -4.98 5.14
C LEU A 130 10.40 -5.79 5.06
N LEU A 131 9.30 -5.16 4.61
CA LEU A 131 8.00 -5.84 4.51
C LEU A 131 8.03 -6.96 3.45
N PRO A 132 8.56 -6.76 2.22
CA PRO A 132 8.69 -7.86 1.26
C PRO A 132 9.50 -9.04 1.78
N LEU A 133 10.60 -8.79 2.50
CA LEU A 133 11.39 -9.87 3.11
C LEU A 133 10.60 -10.63 4.18
N LEU A 134 9.78 -9.92 4.96
CA LEU A 134 8.95 -10.54 5.99
C LEU A 134 7.80 -11.34 5.36
N HIS A 135 7.21 -10.85 4.25
CA HIS A 135 6.27 -11.62 3.43
C HIS A 135 6.90 -12.87 2.83
N ASP A 136 8.12 -12.77 2.31
CA ASP A 136 8.84 -13.94 1.80
C ASP A 136 9.07 -14.98 2.90
N GLU A 137 9.32 -14.56 4.15
CA GLU A 137 9.38 -15.47 5.30
C GLU A 137 8.02 -16.11 5.62
N MET A 138 6.90 -15.39 5.47
CA MET A 138 5.56 -15.97 5.61
C MET A 138 5.27 -17.00 4.52
N LEU A 139 5.71 -16.71 3.29
CA LEU A 139 5.46 -17.54 2.12
C LEU A 139 6.45 -18.70 2.00
N ASN A 140 7.57 -18.70 2.75
CA ASN A 140 8.60 -19.73 2.69
C ASN A 140 8.10 -21.06 3.29
N PRO A 141 7.74 -22.06 2.46
CA PRO A 141 7.15 -23.29 2.93
C PRO A 141 8.25 -24.36 2.97
N GLN A 142 8.95 -24.48 4.10
CA GLN A 142 9.56 -25.77 4.48
C GLN A 142 8.48 -26.83 4.83
N ASN A 143 7.23 -26.67 4.36
CA ASN A 143 6.11 -27.58 4.64
C ASN A 143 5.09 -27.79 3.51
N TYR A 144 5.30 -27.32 2.28
CA TYR A 144 4.48 -27.77 1.14
C TYR A 144 5.32 -27.88 -0.16
N PRO A 145 5.07 -28.90 -1.00
CA PRO A 145 5.86 -29.13 -2.21
C PRO A 145 5.58 -28.04 -3.24
N ALA A 146 6.61 -27.69 -4.00
CA ALA A 146 6.56 -26.75 -5.12
C ALA A 146 5.37 -27.00 -6.06
N PRO A 147 4.76 -25.95 -6.65
CA PRO A 147 3.88 -26.14 -7.79
C PRO A 147 4.72 -26.67 -8.94
N THR A 148 4.53 -27.96 -9.22
CA THR A 148 5.01 -28.59 -10.45
C THR A 148 4.30 -27.94 -11.62
N THR A 149 5.09 -27.45 -12.57
CA THR A 149 4.68 -27.17 -13.95
C THR A 149 3.73 -28.24 -14.44
N ALA A 150 2.48 -27.89 -14.71
CA ALA A 150 1.54 -28.75 -15.40
C ALA A 150 0.86 -27.97 -16.53
N ASP A 151 0.87 -28.65 -17.66
CA ASP A 151 0.52 -28.28 -19.02
C ASP A 151 -0.90 -27.75 -19.21
N CYS A 152 -1.07 -27.08 -20.36
CA CYS A 152 -2.35 -26.66 -20.93
C CYS A 152 -3.44 -27.74 -20.83
N THR A 153 -4.63 -27.37 -20.37
CA THR A 153 -5.87 -28.05 -20.74
C THR A 153 -6.98 -27.02 -20.89
N ILE A 154 -7.41 -26.85 -22.15
CA ILE A 154 -8.53 -26.01 -22.54
C ILE A 154 -9.80 -26.63 -21.93
N ALA A 155 -10.32 -26.02 -20.88
CA ALA A 155 -11.65 -26.29 -20.34
C ALA A 155 -12.45 -24.99 -20.40
N SER A 156 -13.43 -24.96 -21.29
CA SER A 156 -14.41 -23.88 -21.40
C SER A 156 -15.31 -23.88 -20.16
N SER A 157 -14.96 -23.07 -19.16
CA SER A 157 -15.85 -22.63 -18.10
C SER A 157 -16.22 -21.16 -18.35
N ALA A 158 -17.39 -20.73 -17.89
CA ALA A 158 -17.90 -19.36 -18.06
C ALA A 158 -16.82 -18.28 -17.81
N PRO A 159 -16.89 -17.12 -18.50
CA PRO A 159 -15.87 -16.07 -18.36
C PRO A 159 -15.79 -15.64 -16.90
N THR A 160 -14.73 -16.07 -16.23
CA THR A 160 -14.48 -15.72 -14.83
C THR A 160 -13.94 -14.30 -14.85
N LYS A 161 -14.67 -13.37 -14.23
CA LYS A 161 -14.25 -11.98 -14.12
C LYS A 161 -13.27 -11.85 -12.97
N PHE A 162 -12.28 -11.01 -13.16
CA PHE A 162 -11.31 -10.66 -12.12
C PHE A 162 -11.42 -9.18 -11.81
N HIS A 163 -10.88 -8.80 -10.67
CA HIS A 163 -10.66 -7.40 -10.35
C HIS A 163 -9.32 -7.19 -9.65
N ALA A 164 -8.82 -5.97 -9.77
CA ALA A 164 -7.57 -5.53 -9.18
C ALA A 164 -7.71 -4.13 -8.61
N LEU A 165 -7.01 -3.88 -7.51
CA LEU A 165 -6.89 -2.57 -6.91
C LEU A 165 -5.42 -2.21 -6.74
N PHE A 166 -5.06 -1.02 -7.17
CA PHE A 166 -3.75 -0.42 -6.92
C PHE A 166 -3.87 0.82 -6.05
N THR A 167 -2.86 1.04 -5.23
CA THR A 167 -2.57 2.34 -4.61
C THR A 167 -1.22 2.85 -5.09
N SER A 168 -1.06 4.17 -5.15
CA SER A 168 0.22 4.82 -5.42
C SER A 168 0.32 6.15 -4.69
N HIS A 169 1.53 6.70 -4.59
CA HIS A 169 1.75 8.00 -3.92
C HIS A 169 0.88 9.11 -4.53
N HIS A 170 0.80 9.15 -5.86
CA HIS A 170 -0.12 9.99 -6.59
C HIS A 170 -0.29 9.55 -8.03
N LEU A 171 -1.46 9.86 -8.59
CA LEU A 171 -1.77 9.69 -10.00
C LEU A 171 -2.06 11.04 -10.65
N ILE A 172 -1.00 11.82 -10.90
CA ILE A 172 -1.10 13.16 -11.50
C ILE A 172 -0.59 13.17 -12.94
N SER A 173 0.45 12.37 -13.23
CA SER A 173 1.13 12.37 -14.52
C SER A 173 0.13 12.17 -15.67
N PRO A 174 0.02 13.14 -16.60
CA PRO A 174 -0.84 13.03 -17.77
C PRO A 174 -0.49 11.82 -18.65
N LYS A 175 0.79 11.41 -18.65
CA LYS A 175 1.25 10.21 -19.36
C LYS A 175 0.62 8.95 -18.75
N LYS A 176 0.70 8.79 -17.43
CA LYS A 176 0.11 7.66 -16.70
C LYS A 176 -1.40 7.57 -16.92
N ARG A 177 -2.09 8.71 -16.79
CA ARG A 177 -3.55 8.82 -17.03
C ARG A 177 -3.94 8.40 -18.45
N ARG A 178 -3.22 8.89 -19.46
CA ARG A 178 -3.44 8.49 -20.85
C ARG A 178 -3.20 7.00 -21.08
N SER A 179 -2.14 6.42 -20.51
CA SER A 179 -1.88 4.98 -20.59
C SER A 179 -3.01 4.15 -19.97
N LEU A 180 -3.48 4.52 -18.77
CA LEU A 180 -4.61 3.86 -18.13
C LEU A 180 -5.89 3.92 -18.99
N GLN A 181 -6.20 5.09 -19.55
CA GLN A 181 -7.37 5.25 -20.43
C GLN A 181 -7.22 4.42 -21.71
N GLN A 182 -6.02 4.37 -22.28
CA GLN A 182 -5.75 3.59 -23.48
C GLN A 182 -5.92 2.09 -23.22
N TRP A 183 -5.30 1.56 -22.16
CA TRP A 183 -5.38 0.14 -21.84
C TRP A 183 -6.77 -0.27 -21.39
N SER A 184 -7.47 0.57 -20.62
CA SER A 184 -8.84 0.26 -20.22
C SER A 184 -9.77 0.13 -21.42
N ASN A 185 -9.62 1.00 -22.43
CA ASN A 185 -10.36 0.89 -23.68
C ASN A 185 -9.96 -0.35 -24.50
N SER A 186 -8.66 -0.65 -24.63
CA SER A 186 -8.20 -1.76 -25.48
C SER A 186 -8.47 -3.14 -24.87
N LEU A 187 -8.41 -3.25 -23.54
CA LEU A 187 -8.60 -4.48 -22.79
C LEU A 187 -10.04 -4.62 -22.24
N ASN A 188 -10.95 -3.72 -22.61
CA ASN A 188 -12.33 -3.70 -22.14
C ASN A 188 -12.44 -3.76 -20.59
N ILE A 189 -11.62 -2.95 -19.92
CA ILE A 189 -11.59 -2.85 -18.46
C ILE A 189 -12.60 -1.78 -18.02
N ALA A 190 -13.50 -2.18 -17.14
CA ALA A 190 -14.33 -1.26 -16.39
C ALA A 190 -13.68 -0.93 -15.04
N GLY A 191 -13.92 0.28 -14.52
CA GLY A 191 -13.33 0.67 -13.25
C GLY A 191 -13.07 2.16 -13.15
N PHE A 192 -12.08 2.54 -12.34
CA PHE A 192 -11.75 3.93 -12.18
C PHE A 192 -10.28 4.18 -11.83
N ALA A 193 -9.85 5.40 -12.10
CA ALA A 193 -8.61 5.98 -11.60
C ALA A 193 -8.92 7.23 -10.77
N LYS A 194 -8.68 7.16 -9.47
CA LYS A 194 -8.66 8.34 -8.61
C LYS A 194 -7.33 9.07 -8.81
N VAL A 195 -7.38 10.24 -9.43
CA VAL A 195 -6.24 11.12 -9.71
C VAL A 195 -5.89 11.96 -8.48
N GLY A 196 -4.66 12.50 -8.44
CA GLY A 196 -4.17 13.26 -7.29
C GLY A 196 -3.57 12.38 -6.19
N TYR A 197 -3.66 12.82 -4.93
CA TYR A 197 -3.03 12.19 -3.75
C TYR A 197 -4.07 11.55 -2.80
N PRO A 198 -3.93 10.28 -2.37
CA PRO A 198 -3.17 9.24 -3.05
C PRO A 198 -3.76 8.90 -4.43
N GLY A 199 -2.99 8.22 -5.27
CA GLY A 199 -3.52 7.61 -6.49
C GLY A 199 -4.18 6.28 -6.16
N VAL A 200 -5.40 6.04 -6.65
CA VAL A 200 -6.10 4.75 -6.47
C VAL A 200 -6.61 4.29 -7.82
N ILE A 201 -6.41 3.02 -8.16
CA ILE A 201 -6.87 2.46 -9.44
C ILE A 201 -7.62 1.17 -9.16
N TYR A 202 -8.88 1.11 -9.57
CA TYR A 202 -9.66 -0.11 -9.55
C TYR A 202 -9.93 -0.55 -11.00
N ALA A 203 -9.70 -1.81 -11.29
CA ALA A 203 -9.91 -2.42 -12.59
C ALA A 203 -10.70 -3.72 -12.44
N GLN A 204 -11.69 -3.95 -13.29
CA GLN A 204 -12.42 -5.21 -13.40
C GLN A 204 -12.68 -5.56 -14.87
N GLY A 205 -12.77 -6.85 -15.17
CA GLY A 205 -12.97 -7.33 -16.53
C GLY A 205 -12.79 -8.84 -16.63
N GLU A 206 -12.63 -9.34 -17.84
CA GLU A 206 -12.24 -10.74 -18.08
C GLU A 206 -10.85 -11.00 -17.50
N GLN A 207 -10.63 -12.21 -16.97
CA GLN A 207 -9.40 -12.59 -16.29
C GLN A 207 -8.12 -12.16 -17.04
N GLY A 208 -7.95 -12.63 -18.28
CA GLY A 208 -6.73 -12.35 -19.05
C GLY A 208 -6.52 -10.85 -19.31
N ASN A 209 -7.61 -10.10 -19.50
CA ASN A 209 -7.53 -8.66 -19.74
C ASN A 209 -7.10 -7.90 -18.47
N VAL A 210 -7.60 -8.31 -17.30
CA VAL A 210 -7.21 -7.70 -16.02
C VAL A 210 -5.77 -8.05 -15.67
N GLU A 211 -5.34 -9.28 -15.90
CA GLU A 211 -3.95 -9.72 -15.73
C GLU A 211 -3.00 -8.89 -16.61
N GLU A 212 -3.31 -8.73 -17.91
CA GLU A 212 -2.52 -7.91 -18.82
C GLU A 212 -2.52 -6.42 -18.40
N PHE A 213 -3.66 -5.89 -17.98
CA PHE A 213 -3.75 -4.53 -17.44
C PHE A 213 -2.83 -4.34 -16.22
N VAL A 214 -2.82 -5.32 -15.31
CA VAL A 214 -1.98 -5.31 -14.10
C VAL A 214 -0.50 -5.31 -14.46
N GLU A 215 -0.09 -6.14 -15.42
CA GLU A 215 1.30 -6.19 -15.89
C GLU A 215 1.74 -4.86 -16.51
N ASN A 216 0.90 -4.27 -17.37
CA ASN A 216 1.14 -2.96 -17.97
C ASN A 216 1.31 -1.85 -16.92
N VAL A 217 0.48 -1.84 -15.86
CA VAL A 217 0.57 -0.87 -14.77
C VAL A 217 1.86 -1.05 -13.95
N LYS A 218 2.23 -2.30 -13.62
CA LYS A 218 3.47 -2.62 -12.90
C LYS A 218 4.72 -2.22 -13.69
N ALA A 219 4.73 -2.43 -15.00
CA ALA A 219 5.87 -2.15 -15.87
C ALA A 219 6.28 -0.66 -15.90
N MET A 220 5.38 0.26 -15.54
CA MET A 220 5.69 1.70 -15.54
C MET A 220 6.45 2.20 -14.30
N GLN A 221 6.74 1.33 -13.30
CA GLN A 221 7.55 1.66 -12.12
C GLN A 221 7.14 2.96 -11.41
N TRP A 222 5.87 3.08 -10.98
CA TRP A 222 5.45 4.30 -10.28
C TRP A 222 5.93 4.31 -8.84
N LEU A 223 6.31 5.50 -8.35
CA LEU A 223 6.65 5.69 -6.94
C LEU A 223 5.49 5.24 -6.04
N ALA A 224 5.82 4.34 -5.12
CA ALA A 224 4.89 3.70 -4.20
C ALA A 224 3.70 2.96 -4.81
N LEU A 225 3.84 2.44 -6.04
CA LEU A 225 2.82 1.56 -6.62
C LEU A 225 2.71 0.25 -5.85
N ARG A 226 1.50 -0.07 -5.40
CA ARG A 226 1.17 -1.34 -4.75
C ARG A 226 -0.03 -1.95 -5.43
N LEU A 227 0.09 -3.21 -5.85
CA LEU A 227 -1.07 -4.04 -6.16
C LEU A 227 -1.61 -4.58 -4.85
N ARG A 228 -2.85 -4.23 -4.50
CA ARG A 228 -3.50 -4.62 -3.26
C ARG A 228 -4.06 -6.03 -3.34
N PHE A 229 -4.73 -6.32 -4.44
CA PHE A 229 -5.26 -7.64 -4.76
C PHE A 229 -5.39 -7.78 -6.27
N LEU A 230 -5.38 -9.03 -6.71
CA LEU A 230 -5.81 -9.49 -8.01
C LEU A 230 -6.50 -10.83 -7.76
N GLU A 231 -7.83 -10.83 -7.77
CA GLU A 231 -8.60 -12.00 -7.39
C GLU A 231 -9.87 -12.16 -8.26
N PRO A 232 -10.49 -13.35 -8.26
CA PRO A 232 -11.76 -13.56 -8.94
C PRO A 232 -12.85 -12.68 -8.32
N LEU A 233 -13.61 -12.00 -9.17
CA LEU A 233 -14.74 -11.17 -8.75
C LEU A 233 -15.86 -12.08 -8.21
N PRO A 234 -16.32 -11.88 -6.95
CA PRO A 234 -17.36 -12.73 -6.37
C PRO A 234 -18.67 -12.69 -7.18
N GLU A 235 -19.33 -13.84 -7.32
CA GLU A 235 -20.60 -13.95 -8.04
C GLU A 235 -21.65 -12.99 -7.47
N GLY A 236 -22.29 -12.19 -8.33
CA GLY A 236 -23.27 -11.18 -7.94
C GLY A 236 -22.69 -9.81 -7.51
N ARG A 237 -21.35 -9.65 -7.46
CA ARG A 237 -20.68 -8.36 -7.26
C ARG A 237 -20.15 -7.79 -8.59
N GLY A 238 -19.88 -6.49 -8.61
CA GLY A 238 -19.45 -5.76 -9.82
C GLY A 238 -20.57 -5.40 -10.81
N GLY A 239 -21.83 -5.43 -10.37
CA GLY A 239 -22.98 -4.99 -11.16
C GLY A 239 -22.86 -3.54 -11.65
N ASN A 240 -23.50 -3.23 -12.79
CA ASN A 240 -23.54 -1.94 -13.51
C ASN A 240 -22.19 -1.23 -13.79
N ALA A 241 -21.04 -1.73 -13.31
CA ALA A 241 -19.72 -1.19 -13.64
C ALA A 241 -19.37 -1.40 -15.10
N ASP A 242 -19.70 -2.56 -15.65
CA ASP A 242 -19.51 -2.87 -17.07
C ASP A 242 -20.29 -1.89 -17.98
N ALA A 243 -21.40 -1.33 -17.50
CA ALA A 243 -22.21 -0.36 -18.23
C ALA A 243 -21.65 1.07 -18.17
N GLN A 244 -20.78 1.37 -17.21
CA GLN A 244 -20.20 2.71 -17.02
C GLN A 244 -18.74 2.83 -17.50
N GLY A 245 -18.07 1.71 -17.81
CA GLY A 245 -16.71 1.70 -18.35
C GLY A 245 -15.67 2.27 -17.39
N TRP A 246 -14.61 2.86 -17.95
CA TRP A 246 -13.50 3.47 -17.21
C TRP A 246 -13.75 4.96 -16.93
N ILE A 247 -13.58 5.38 -15.68
CA ILE A 247 -13.76 6.79 -15.28
C ILE A 247 -12.57 7.33 -14.48
N GLU A 248 -12.33 8.63 -14.57
CA GLU A 248 -11.40 9.33 -13.67
C GLU A 248 -12.16 10.01 -12.53
N LEU A 249 -11.63 9.91 -11.32
CA LEU A 249 -12.21 10.49 -10.10
C LEU A 249 -11.21 11.45 -9.47
N GLU A 250 -11.66 12.58 -8.96
CA GLU A 250 -10.76 13.55 -8.30
C GLU A 250 -10.73 13.38 -6.78
N LYS A 251 -11.85 12.96 -6.19
CA LYS A 251 -12.03 12.92 -4.74
C LYS A 251 -11.98 11.49 -4.22
N VAL A 252 -11.32 11.29 -3.08
CA VAL A 252 -11.29 10.00 -2.36
C VAL A 252 -12.71 9.51 -2.04
N GLY A 253 -13.59 10.40 -1.56
CA GLY A 253 -14.98 10.06 -1.28
C GLY A 253 -15.75 9.52 -2.49
N ALA A 254 -15.41 9.96 -3.71
CA ALA A 254 -16.01 9.41 -4.93
C ALA A 254 -15.52 7.99 -5.22
N ALA A 255 -14.26 7.67 -4.92
CA ALA A 255 -13.73 6.32 -5.03
C ALA A 255 -14.37 5.36 -4.02
N VAL A 256 -14.56 5.82 -2.77
CA VAL A 256 -15.27 5.06 -1.72
C VAL A 256 -16.70 4.75 -2.14
N GLU A 257 -17.45 5.77 -2.57
CA GLU A 257 -18.84 5.61 -3.01
C GLU A 257 -18.93 4.68 -4.23
N ARG A 258 -17.95 4.75 -5.13
CA ARG A 258 -17.89 3.85 -6.28
C ARG A 258 -17.69 2.39 -5.85
N MET A 259 -16.77 2.12 -4.92
CA MET A 259 -16.56 0.77 -4.41
C MET A 259 -17.76 0.26 -3.61
N ARG A 260 -18.47 1.14 -2.88
CA ARG A 260 -19.75 0.82 -2.22
C ARG A 260 -20.80 0.34 -3.21
N GLN A 261 -20.97 1.03 -4.34
CA GLN A 261 -21.89 0.60 -5.40
C GLN A 261 -21.55 -0.79 -5.97
N LEU A 262 -20.27 -1.18 -5.93
CA LEU A 262 -19.80 -2.50 -6.37
C LEU A 262 -19.90 -3.57 -5.27
N GLY A 263 -20.27 -3.20 -4.06
CA GLY A 263 -20.26 -4.08 -2.88
C GLY A 263 -18.85 -4.39 -2.38
N LEU A 264 -17.87 -3.53 -2.67
CA LEU A 264 -16.44 -3.72 -2.39
C LEU A 264 -15.87 -2.62 -1.47
N GLU A 265 -16.71 -1.90 -0.73
CA GLU A 265 -16.28 -0.77 0.11
C GLU A 265 -15.25 -1.15 1.17
N ASN A 266 -15.33 -2.36 1.74
CA ASN A 266 -14.39 -2.84 2.76
C ASN A 266 -12.93 -2.74 2.29
N TRP A 267 -12.68 -2.99 1.01
CA TRP A 267 -11.34 -2.95 0.43
C TRP A 267 -10.71 -1.56 0.40
N ILE A 268 -11.51 -0.50 0.37
CA ILE A 268 -10.98 0.87 0.45
C ILE A 268 -10.94 1.37 1.89
N VAL A 269 -11.96 1.04 2.69
CA VAL A 269 -12.06 1.50 4.09
C VAL A 269 -11.01 0.84 4.99
N GLU A 270 -10.73 -0.45 4.83
CA GLU A 270 -9.67 -1.16 5.58
C GLU A 270 -8.28 -0.58 5.28
N MET A 271 -8.09 0.07 4.14
CA MET A 271 -6.83 0.75 3.78
C MET A 271 -6.71 2.16 4.37
N GLY A 272 -7.63 2.58 5.24
CA GLY A 272 -7.64 3.92 5.83
C GLY A 272 -7.94 5.03 4.81
N ILE A 273 -8.51 4.68 3.66
CA ILE A 273 -8.89 5.61 2.59
C ILE A 273 -10.35 6.01 2.81
N GLY A 274 -10.58 7.24 3.30
CA GLY A 274 -11.93 7.78 3.54
C GLY A 274 -12.58 7.42 4.87
N SER A 275 -11.82 6.86 5.81
CA SER A 275 -12.24 6.66 7.20
C SER A 275 -12.34 8.01 7.92
N ARG A 276 -13.54 8.60 7.98
CA ARG A 276 -13.91 9.47 9.10
C ARG A 276 -14.01 8.57 10.33
N THR A 277 -13.08 8.69 11.27
CA THR A 277 -13.32 8.20 12.64
C THR A 277 -14.54 8.96 13.17
N SER A 278 -15.66 8.26 13.31
CA SER A 278 -16.79 8.73 14.11
C SER A 278 -16.50 8.47 15.57
#